data_AF-H5X3A4-F1
#
_entry.id   AF-H5X3A4-F1
#
_cell.length_a   1.000
_cell.length_b   1.000
_cell.length_c   1.000
_cell.angle_alpha   90.00
_cell.angle_beta   90.00
_cell.angle_gamma   90.00
#
_symmetry.space_group_name_H-M   'P 1'
#
loop_
_entity.id
_entity.type
_entity.pdbx_description
1 polymer ?
#
loop_
_entity_poly.entity_id
_entity_poly.type
_entity_poly.pdbx_seq_one_letter_code
_entity_poly.pdbx_strand_id
1 'polypeptide(L)' 'MTCASCRSGFDHCHGTLVLHSNGEVDCTDQGCVDGDIVRHTLVIECHSIEGGCGCAEPPSGHEELRRAS' A
#
# COMPACT_ATOMS: atom_id res chain seq x y z
N MET A 1 20.51 -3.42 9.97
CA MET A 1 20.47 -4.68 10.76
C MET A 1 19.92 -5.77 9.85
N THR A 2 20.54 -6.95 9.79
CA THR A 2 20.10 -8.02 8.86
C THR A 2 19.09 -8.94 9.52
N CYS A 3 17.91 -9.10 8.92
CA CYS A 3 16.85 -9.99 9.43
C CYS A 3 17.18 -11.47 9.13
N ALA A 4 16.41 -12.40 9.68
CA ALA A 4 16.61 -13.83 9.42
C ALA A 4 16.47 -14.18 7.93
N SER A 5 15.48 -13.60 7.24
CA SER A 5 15.24 -13.84 5.81
C SER A 5 16.41 -13.40 4.93
N CYS A 6 17.03 -12.26 5.25
CA CYS A 6 18.27 -11.81 4.58
C CYS A 6 19.42 -12.82 4.75
N ARG A 7 19.60 -13.34 5.98
CA ARG A 7 20.67 -14.32 6.25
C ARG A 7 20.42 -15.66 5.57
N SER A 8 19.16 -16.02 5.37
CA SER A 8 18.75 -17.23 4.66
C SER A 8 18.69 -17.05 3.14
N GLY A 9 18.86 -15.83 2.62
CA GLY A 9 18.81 -15.55 1.18
C GLY A 9 17.41 -15.63 0.56
N PHE A 10 16.35 -15.50 1.36
CA PHE A 10 14.99 -15.46 0.80
C PHE A 10 14.76 -14.15 0.06
N ASP A 11 14.02 -14.21 -1.03
CA ASP A 11 13.53 -13.01 -1.71
C ASP A 11 12.38 -12.42 -0.88
N HIS A 12 12.63 -11.26 -0.29
CA HIS A 12 11.65 -10.54 0.52
C HIS A 12 11.88 -9.02 0.46
N CYS A 13 10.82 -8.28 0.77
CA CYS A 13 10.86 -6.84 0.97
C CYS A 13 10.77 -6.50 2.48
N HIS A 14 11.42 -5.41 2.89
CA HIS A 14 11.34 -4.87 4.25
C HIS A 14 10.26 -3.79 4.41
N GLY A 15 9.70 -3.31 3.30
CA GLY A 15 8.52 -2.46 3.32
C GLY A 15 7.29 -3.23 3.78
N THR A 16 6.28 -2.48 4.20
CA THR A 16 4.95 -3.00 4.47
C THR A 16 4.15 -2.93 3.18
N LEU A 17 3.59 -4.05 2.75
CA LEU A 17 2.62 -4.07 1.66
C LEU A 17 1.25 -3.66 2.21
N VAL A 18 0.65 -2.65 1.61
CA VAL A 18 -0.67 -2.13 1.95
C VAL A 18 -1.65 -2.59 0.87
N LEU A 19 -2.66 -3.35 1.28
CA LEU A 19 -3.77 -3.76 0.43
C LEU A 19 -4.87 -2.69 0.51
N HIS A 20 -5.15 -2.04 -0.61
CA HIS A 20 -6.19 -1.03 -0.69
C HIS A 20 -7.56 -1.65 -0.92
N SER A 21 -8.62 -1.01 -0.43
CA SER A 21 -10.00 -1.47 -0.62
C SER A 21 -10.44 -1.51 -2.09
N ASN A 22 -9.77 -0.75 -2.96
CA ASN A 22 -10.00 -0.75 -4.41
C ASN A 22 -9.26 -1.89 -5.14
N GLY A 23 -8.52 -2.74 -4.42
CA GLY A 23 -7.74 -3.85 -4.96
C GLY A 23 -6.32 -3.48 -5.40
N GLU A 24 -5.92 -2.21 -5.31
CA GLU A 24 -4.55 -1.79 -5.52
C GLU A 24 -3.66 -2.24 -4.36
N VAL A 25 -2.36 -2.32 -4.64
CA VAL A 25 -1.34 -2.65 -3.64
C VAL A 25 -0.23 -1.62 -3.71
N ASP A 26 0.25 -1.18 -2.55
CA ASP A 26 1.37 -0.25 -2.45
C ASP A 26 2.36 -0.74 -1.39
N CYS A 27 3.64 -0.43 -1.58
CA CYS A 27 4.68 -0.79 -0.64
C CYS A 27 5.30 0.46 -0.04
N THR A 28 5.48 0.48 1.29
CA THR A 28 6.09 1.65 1.95
C THR A 28 7.56 1.86 1.56
N ASP A 29 8.20 0.85 0.96
CA ASP A 29 9.53 0.99 0.36
C ASP A 29 9.42 1.58 -1.06
N GLN A 30 9.88 2.83 -1.23
CA GLN A 30 9.82 3.58 -2.49
C GLN A 30 10.62 2.94 -3.64
N GLY A 31 11.54 2.02 -3.34
CA GLY A 31 12.28 1.26 -4.34
C GLY A 31 11.60 -0.06 -4.75
N CYS A 32 10.55 -0.47 -4.05
CA CYS A 32 9.81 -1.69 -4.35
C CYS A 32 8.75 -1.43 -5.42
N VAL A 33 8.88 -2.08 -6.57
CA VAL A 33 7.91 -2.02 -7.69
C VAL A 33 7.11 -3.30 -7.84
N ASP A 34 7.28 -4.23 -6.90
CA ASP A 34 6.67 -5.55 -6.90
C ASP A 34 5.61 -5.59 -5.81
N GLY A 35 4.38 -5.94 -6.18
CA GLY A 35 3.24 -6.04 -5.27
C GLY A 35 2.93 -7.46 -4.81
N ASP A 36 3.78 -8.45 -5.11
CA ASP A 36 3.52 -9.84 -4.76
C ASP A 36 3.53 -10.01 -3.23
N ILE A 37 2.39 -10.46 -2.70
CA ILE A 37 2.15 -10.72 -1.27
C ILE A 37 3.17 -11.71 -0.72
N VAL A 38 3.62 -12.70 -1.50
CA VAL A 38 4.58 -13.73 -1.05
C VAL A 38 5.95 -13.13 -0.72
N ARG A 39 6.32 -12.03 -1.39
CA ARG A 39 7.59 -11.32 -1.18
C ARG A 39 7.55 -10.42 0.06
N HIS A 40 6.38 -10.06 0.57
CA HIS A 40 6.26 -9.10 1.66
C HIS A 40 6.06 -9.83 2.99
N THR A 41 7.01 -9.66 3.91
CA THR A 41 6.92 -10.29 5.24
C THR A 41 5.80 -9.66 6.08
N LEU A 42 5.47 -8.39 5.81
CA LEU A 42 4.39 -7.67 6.47
C LEU A 42 3.41 -7.14 5.44
N VAL A 43 2.14 -7.55 5.61
CA VAL A 43 1.02 -7.15 4.76
C VAL A 43 -0.08 -6.64 5.67
N ILE A 44 -0.64 -5.48 5.38
CA ILE A 44 -1.74 -4.87 6.11
C ILE A 44 -2.84 -4.42 5.16
N GLU A 45 -4.06 -4.31 5.65
CA GLU A 45 -5.16 -3.72 4.92
C GLU A 45 -5.20 -2.21 5.20
N CYS A 46 -5.50 -1.38 4.20
CA CYS A 46 -5.42 0.07 4.32
C CYS A 46 -6.34 0.67 5.40
N HIS A 47 -7.43 -0.02 5.75
CA HIS A 47 -8.36 0.41 6.81
C HIS A 47 -7.78 0.26 8.23
N SER A 48 -6.72 -0.53 8.38
CA SER A 48 -6.02 -0.71 9.66
C SER A 48 -5.07 0.44 9.98
N ILE A 49 -4.82 1.34 9.03
CA ILE A 49 -3.96 2.51 9.20
C ILE A 49 -4.69 3.57 10.03
N GLU A 50 -4.05 4.02 11.11
CA GLU A 50 -4.55 5.15 11.90
C GLU A 50 -4.64 6.42 11.04
N GLY A 51 -5.80 7.07 11.05
CA GLY A 51 -6.09 8.21 10.15
C GLY A 51 -6.77 7.79 8.83
N GLY A 52 -6.89 6.50 8.56
CA GLY A 52 -7.58 5.96 7.39
C GLY A 52 -6.81 6.09 6.08
N CYS A 53 -7.46 5.71 4.99
CA CYS A 53 -6.94 5.78 3.63
C CYS A 53 -7.97 6.46 2.72
N GLY A 54 -7.56 7.49 1.98
CA GLY A 54 -8.44 8.17 1.01
C GLY A 54 -8.97 7.26 -0.11
N CYS A 55 -8.34 6.09 -0.31
CA CYS A 55 -8.79 5.06 -1.22
C CYS A 55 -10.17 4.46 -0.87
N ALA A 56 -10.60 4.56 0.40
CA ALA A 56 -11.91 4.10 0.85
C ALA A 56 -13.00 5.19 0.78
N GLU A 57 -12.62 6.43 0.47
CA GLU A 57 -13.58 7.52 0.30
C GLU A 57 -14.18 7.45 -1.12
N PRO A 58 -15.51 7.65 -1.27
CA PRO A 58 -16.08 7.80 -2.60
C PRO A 58 -15.42 9.01 -3.29
N PRO A 59 -15.21 8.96 -4.62
CA PRO A 59 -14.64 10.10 -5.35
C PRO A 59 -15.49 11.34 -5.03
N SER A 60 -14.89 12.30 -4.33
CA SER A 60 -15.59 13.50 -3.91
C SER A 60 -15.90 14.32 -5.17
N GLY A 61 -17.14 14.26 -5.64
CA GLY A 61 -17.63 14.93 -6.84
C GLY A 61 -17.68 16.46 -6.71
N HIS A 62 -16.52 17.10 -6.55
CA HIS A 62 -16.37 18.55 -6.43
C HIS A 62 -15.79 19.21 -7.69
N GLU A 63 -15.64 18.47 -8.79
CA GLU A 63 -15.23 19.02 -10.09
C GLU A 63 -16.42 19.61 -10.89
N GLU A 64 -17.64 19.09 -10.70
CA GLU A 64 -18.82 19.49 -11.49
C GLU A 64 -19.38 20.88 -11.15
N LEU A 65 -19.02 21.47 -10.00
CA LEU A 65 -19.49 22.81 -9.60
C LEU A 65 -18.66 23.98 -10.16
N ARG A 66 -17.48 23.71 -10.76
CA ARG A 66 -16.63 24.77 -11.35
C ARG A 66 -16.90 25.05 -12.83
N ARG A 67 -17.70 24.22 -13.52
CA ARG A 67 -18.07 24.43 -14.94
C ARG A 67 -19.35 25.25 -15.14
N ALA A 68 -20.05 25.57 -14.07
CA ALA A 68 -21.16 26.53 -14.08
C ALA A 68 -20.65 27.89 -13.59
N SER A 69 -19.88 28.60 -14.41
CA SER A 69 -19.54 30.02 -14.21
C SER A 69 -19.32 30.69 -15.56
#